data_AF-A0A355T5J8-F1
#
_entry.id   AF-A0A355T5J8-F1
#
_cell.length_a   1.000
_cell.length_b   1.000
_cell.length_c   1.000
_cell.angle_alpha   90.00
_cell.angle_beta   90.00
_cell.angle_gamma   90.00
#
_symmetry.space_group_name_H-M   'P 1'
#
loop_
_entity.id
_entity.type
_entity.pdbx_description
1 polymer ?
#
loop_
_entity_poly.entity_id
_entity_poly.type
_entity_poly.pdbx_seq_one_letter_code
_entity_poly.pdbx_strand_id
1 'polypeptide(L)' 'DISHARDFAYSLGHDLDNEEAATPIGVNCRLCERLDCSQRAFPPLKRKLHVEEHVRSVSAFGAPSDGAD' A
#
# COMPACT_ATOMS: atom_id res chain seq x y z
N ASP A 1 -7.44 -11.62 14.74
CA ASP A 1 -6.03 -11.20 14.67
C ASP A 1 -5.22 -12.32 14.04
N ILE A 2 -4.04 -12.03 13.46
CA ILE A 2 -3.19 -13.05 12.82
C ILE A 2 -2.80 -14.16 13.81
N SER A 3 -2.68 -13.85 15.10
CA SER A 3 -2.41 -14.82 16.19
C SER A 3 -3.44 -15.95 16.29
N HIS A 4 -4.67 -15.76 15.80
CA HIS A 4 -5.73 -16.76 15.79
C HIS A 4 -5.97 -17.40 14.41
N ALA A 5 -5.23 -16.97 13.37
CA ALA A 5 -5.50 -17.41 12.01
C ALA A 5 -5.27 -18.93 11.82
N ARG A 6 -4.37 -19.53 12.60
CA ARG A 6 -4.08 -20.99 12.59
C ARG A 6 -5.28 -21.86 12.95
N ASP A 7 -6.27 -21.31 13.66
CA ASP A 7 -7.48 -22.03 14.05
C ASP A 7 -8.51 -22.13 12.90
N PHE A 8 -8.25 -21.46 11.77
CA PHE A 8 -9.15 -21.42 10.61
C PHE A 8 -8.64 -22.29 9.47
N ALA A 9 -9.54 -23.08 8.86
CA ALA A 9 -9.24 -23.89 7.68
C ALA A 9 -8.72 -23.09 6.48
N TYR A 10 -9.06 -21.79 6.38
CA TYR A 10 -8.56 -20.90 5.32
C TYR A 10 -7.07 -20.56 5.44
N SER A 11 -6.42 -20.86 6.57
CA SER A 11 -4.99 -20.64 6.74
C SER A 11 -4.12 -21.78 6.23
N LEU A 12 -4.72 -22.92 5.86
CA LEU A 12 -3.99 -24.09 5.40
C LEU A 12 -3.16 -23.77 4.15
N GLY A 13 -1.86 -24.04 4.21
CA GLY A 13 -0.92 -23.76 3.13
C GLY A 13 -0.38 -22.31 3.10
N HIS A 14 -0.80 -21.46 4.04
CA HIS A 14 -0.22 -20.13 4.20
C HIS A 14 0.84 -20.11 5.31
N ASP A 15 1.99 -19.49 5.03
CA ASP A 15 2.99 -19.17 6.04
C ASP A 15 2.57 -17.88 6.75
N LEU A 16 2.03 -18.04 7.95
CA LEU A 16 1.49 -16.92 8.74
C LEU A 16 2.56 -16.16 9.53
N ASP A 17 3.80 -16.69 9.61
CA ASP A 17 4.90 -16.03 10.31
C ASP A 17 5.75 -15.16 9.36
N ASN A 18 5.52 -15.28 8.04
CA ASN A 18 6.19 -14.47 7.02
C ASN A 18 5.46 -13.12 6.81
N GLU A 19 5.88 -12.10 7.54
CA GLU A 19 5.32 -10.76 7.42
C GLU A 19 5.56 -10.11 6.05
N GLU A 20 6.65 -10.46 5.35
CA GLU A 20 6.94 -9.91 4.01
C GLU A 20 5.96 -10.41 2.94
N ALA A 21 5.38 -11.59 3.14
CA ALA A 21 4.34 -12.13 2.26
C ALA A 21 2.97 -11.48 2.48
N ALA A 22 2.79 -10.71 3.54
CA ALA A 22 1.53 -10.03 3.80
C ALA A 22 1.27 -8.94 2.76
N THR A 23 0.10 -8.95 2.14
CA THR A 23 -0.30 -7.87 1.23
C THR A 23 -0.42 -6.57 2.01
N PRO A 24 0.41 -5.56 1.72
CA PRO A 24 0.29 -4.29 2.41
C PRO A 24 -1.04 -3.64 2.01
N ILE A 25 -1.80 -3.17 2.99
CA ILE A 25 -3.09 -2.50 2.80
C ILE A 25 -3.19 -1.28 3.73
N GLY A 26 -4.05 -0.32 3.39
CA GLY A 26 -4.39 0.81 4.25
C GLY A 26 -5.90 0.89 4.47
N VAL A 27 -6.33 1.65 5.49
CA VAL A 27 -7.76 1.75 5.85
C VAL A 27 -8.62 2.34 4.74
N ASN A 28 -8.12 3.35 4.03
CA ASN A 28 -8.69 3.92 2.81
C ASN A 28 -7.66 4.84 2.15
N CYS A 29 -7.87 5.21 0.88
CA CYS A 29 -6.90 6.03 0.12
C CYS A 29 -6.62 7.40 0.78
N ARG A 30 -7.63 8.05 1.36
CA ARG A 30 -7.51 9.39 1.96
C ARG A 30 -6.64 9.39 3.22
N LEU A 31 -6.59 8.28 3.95
CA LEU A 31 -5.83 8.13 5.20
C LEU A 31 -4.59 7.26 5.06
N CYS A 32 -4.44 6.51 3.96
CA CYS A 32 -3.30 5.63 3.75
C CYS A 32 -2.02 6.44 3.50
N GLU A 33 -0.97 6.12 4.27
CA GLU A 33 0.32 6.82 4.25
C GLU A 33 1.29 6.28 3.17
N ARG A 34 0.96 5.16 2.52
CA ARG A 34 1.82 4.52 1.50
C ARG A 34 1.97 5.37 0.25
N LEU A 35 3.19 5.60 -0.21
CA LEU A 35 3.45 6.47 -1.35
C LEU A 35 3.51 5.72 -2.69
N ASP A 36 3.77 4.43 -2.64
CA ASP A 36 4.08 3.50 -3.74
C ASP A 36 2.89 2.62 -4.15
N CYS A 37 1.65 3.03 -3.84
CA CYS A 37 0.46 2.22 -4.10
C CYS A 37 -0.09 2.42 -5.51
N SER A 38 0.01 1.39 -6.36
CA SER A 38 -0.54 1.36 -7.72
C SER A 38 -2.06 1.37 -7.78
N GLN A 39 -2.72 0.88 -6.73
CA GLN A 39 -4.18 0.84 -6.62
C GLN A 39 -4.79 2.11 -6.01
N ARG A 40 -3.99 3.16 -5.76
CA ARG A 40 -4.46 4.36 -5.09
C ARG A 40 -5.41 5.16 -5.98
N ALA A 41 -6.63 5.35 -5.49
CA ALA A 41 -7.72 6.04 -6.20
C ALA A 41 -7.96 7.49 -5.74
N PHE A 42 -7.42 7.92 -4.59
CA PHE A 42 -7.58 9.29 -4.07
C PHE A 42 -6.30 9.82 -3.41
N PRO A 43 -6.06 11.15 -3.42
CA PRO A 43 -4.91 11.76 -2.77
C PRO A 43 -5.03 11.72 -1.23
N PRO A 44 -3.93 11.51 -0.49
CA PRO A 44 -3.93 11.54 0.98
C PRO A 44 -4.35 12.90 1.54
N LEU A 45 -5.02 12.92 2.70
CA LEU A 45 -5.43 14.17 3.37
C LEU A 45 -4.24 14.93 3.98
N LYS A 46 -3.24 14.20 4.49
CA LYS A 46 -2.08 14.77 5.19
C LYS A 46 -0.92 15.17 4.26
N ARG A 47 -1.07 15.01 2.94
CA ARG A 47 -0.03 15.33 1.96
C ARG A 47 -0.62 16.16 0.83
N LYS A 48 0.13 17.19 0.41
CA LYS A 48 -0.26 17.98 -0.77
C LYS A 48 -0.14 17.11 -2.01
N LEU A 49 -1.11 17.22 -2.91
CA LEU A 49 -1.00 16.65 -4.24
C LEU A 49 0.10 17.40 -4.99
N HIS A 50 1.08 16.65 -5.46
CA HIS A 50 2.18 17.17 -6.28
C HIS A 50 2.03 16.61 -7.69
N VAL A 51 2.03 17.48 -8.69
CA VAL A 51 1.85 17.13 -10.09
C VAL A 51 3.06 17.64 -10.86
N GLU A 52 3.80 16.71 -11.46
CA GLU A 52 4.93 17.01 -12.34
C GLU A 52 4.58 16.57 -13.76
N GLU A 53 4.59 17.52 -14.69
CA GLU A 53 4.13 17.28 -16.07
C GLU A 53 4.94 16.22 -16.82
N HIS A 54 6.22 16.08 -16.49
CA HIS A 54 7.14 15.18 -17.17
C HIS A 54 7.39 13.86 -16.42
N VAL A 55 6.68 13.61 -15.32
CA VAL A 55 6.86 12.41 -14.49
C VAL A 55 5.58 11.58 -14.44
N ARG A 56 5.73 10.26 -14.60
CA ARG A 56 4.66 9.30 -14.36
C ARG A 56 4.93 8.57 -13.06
N SER A 57 4.02 8.71 -12.11
CA SER A 57 4.01 7.95 -10.87
C SER A 57 3.37 6.57 -11.07
N VAL A 58 3.50 5.71 -10.06
CA VAL A 58 2.90 4.37 -9.97
C VAL A 58 1.36 4.39 -10.02
N SER A 59 0.73 5.52 -9.70
CA SER A 59 -0.71 5.76 -9.90
C SER A 59 -0.98 7.26 -10.01
N ALA A 60 -2.22 7.65 -10.36
CA ALA A 60 -2.62 9.05 -10.50
C ALA A 60 -2.43 9.89 -9.21
N PHE A 61 -2.37 9.25 -8.04
CA PHE A 61 -2.18 9.91 -6.75
C PHE A 61 -1.04 9.31 -5.91
N GLY A 62 -0.25 8.42 -6.49
CA GLY A 62 0.99 7.93 -5.87
C GLY A 62 2.02 9.05 -5.84
N ALA A 63 2.89 9.08 -4.83
CA ALA A 63 4.00 10.03 -4.89
C ALA A 63 4.92 9.62 -6.05
N PRO A 64 5.48 10.58 -6.81
CA PRO A 64 6.59 10.24 -7.68
C PRO A 64 7.66 9.55 -6.82
N SER A 65 8.24 8.46 -7.33
CA SER A 65 9.49 7.98 -6.79
C SER A 65 10.48 9.12 -6.97
N ASP A 66 10.85 9.82 -5.89
CA ASP A 66 12.03 10.67 -5.90
C ASP A 66 13.14 9.79 -6.51
N GLY A 67 13.76 10.24 -7.61
CA GLY A 67 14.79 9.49 -8.32
C GLY A 67 16.02 9.28 -7.44
N ALA A 68 15.92 8.42 -6.44
CA ALA A 68 17.01 7.75 -5.79
C ALA A 68 17.30 6.52 -6.65
N ASP A 69 18.55 6.45 -7.11
CA ASP A 69 19.20 5.31 -7.76
C ASP A 69 18.74 3.94 -7.23
#